data_AF-A0AA40VPV7-F1
#
_entry.id   AF-A0AA40VPV7-F1
#
_cell.length_a   1.000
_cell.length_b   1.000
_cell.length_c   1.000
_cell.angle_alpha   90.00
_cell.angle_beta   90.00
_cell.angle_gamma   90.00
#
_symmetry.space_group_name_H-M   'P 1'
#
loop_
_entity.id
_entity.type
_entity.pdbx_description
1 polymer ?
#
loop_
_entity_poly.entity_id
_entity_poly.type
_entity_poly.pdbx_seq_one_letter_code
_entity_poly.pdbx_strand_id
1 'polypeptide(L)'
;MATQLSEAKSATELVISWEALPADFHLEDEPVENTGQPLLAGALRESLEISGFIQPQMLIASNFGLCATINGQFVAKAPDWVYVPLVNQVLGERKSYTPNLEGDIPAVVMEFLSDTEGGEYSFKRTYPPGKWFFYEQILQVPIYVIFDPNGGLLEFYQLENRRYELKQPDENGRHWIDSIGLFLGTWQGTKEARTGYWLRWWDEAGNLLLWAVEQIEQERQRAEQERQQKERLIAYLQSQGIDPNNLP
;
A
#
# COMPACT_ATOMS: atom_id res chain seq x y z
N MET A 1 -73.39 5.76 25.65
CA MET A 1 -72.67 5.32 24.45
C MET A 1 -71.89 6.50 23.90
N ALA A 2 -70.57 6.49 24.04
CA ALA A 2 -69.70 7.46 23.39
C ALA A 2 -68.48 6.69 22.89
N THR A 3 -68.42 6.55 21.57
CA THR A 3 -67.41 5.81 20.82
C THR A 3 -66.07 6.54 20.92
N GLN A 4 -65.03 5.86 21.42
CA GLN A 4 -63.65 6.35 21.37
C GLN A 4 -63.16 6.30 19.92
N LEU A 5 -62.81 7.47 19.37
CA LEU A 5 -62.02 7.59 18.14
C LEU A 5 -60.55 7.45 18.53
N SER A 6 -59.92 6.38 18.05
CA SER A 6 -58.48 6.15 18.13
C SER A 6 -57.75 7.14 17.22
N GLU A 7 -56.95 8.04 17.80
CA GLU A 7 -56.00 8.85 17.04
C GLU A 7 -54.82 7.98 16.60
N ALA A 8 -54.67 7.84 15.28
CA ALA A 8 -53.52 7.19 14.67
C ALA A 8 -52.27 8.05 14.88
N LYS A 9 -51.21 7.46 15.45
CA LYS A 9 -49.87 8.08 15.52
C LYS A 9 -49.38 8.34 14.09
N SER A 10 -49.31 9.61 13.71
CA SER A 10 -48.60 10.06 12.50
C SER A 10 -47.12 9.71 12.63
N ALA A 11 -46.62 8.85 11.74
CA ALA A 11 -45.19 8.60 11.60
C ALA A 11 -44.55 9.88 11.04
N THR A 12 -43.66 10.49 11.81
CA THR A 12 -42.97 11.72 11.43
C THR A 12 -42.16 11.46 10.17
N GLU A 13 -42.48 12.15 9.07
CA GLU A 13 -41.71 12.08 7.83
C GLU A 13 -40.29 12.59 8.08
N LEU A 14 -39.29 11.80 7.70
CA LEU A 14 -37.89 12.20 7.81
C LEU A 14 -37.59 13.27 6.77
N VAL A 15 -37.26 14.48 7.24
CA VAL A 15 -36.73 15.54 6.38
C VAL A 15 -35.23 15.30 6.24
N ILE A 16 -34.79 14.95 5.03
CA ILE A 16 -33.39 14.67 4.72
C ILE A 16 -32.82 15.87 3.92
N SER A 17 -31.71 16.45 4.40
CA SER A 17 -30.91 17.45 3.68
C SER A 17 -29.49 16.94 3.43
N TRP A 18 -28.89 17.37 2.32
CA TRP A 18 -27.58 16.92 1.85
C TRP A 18 -26.61 18.10 1.79
N GLU A 19 -26.22 18.59 2.96
CA GLU A 19 -25.27 19.70 3.10
C GLU A 19 -23.84 19.17 3.23
N ALA A 20 -22.86 19.89 2.69
CA ALA A 20 -21.46 19.54 2.86
C ALA A 20 -21.05 19.76 4.32
N LEU A 21 -20.21 18.86 4.85
CA LEU A 21 -19.62 19.03 6.17
C LEU A 21 -18.77 20.31 6.21
N PRO A 22 -18.91 21.16 7.25
CA PRO A 22 -18.01 22.27 7.48
C PRO A 22 -16.54 21.80 7.53
N ALA A 23 -15.61 22.61 7.01
CA ALA A 23 -14.19 22.24 6.93
C ALA A 23 -13.52 22.03 8.31
N ASP A 24 -14.11 22.58 9.36
CA ASP A 24 -13.69 22.51 10.76
C ASP A 24 -14.53 21.51 11.59
N PHE A 25 -15.38 20.71 10.93
CA PHE A 25 -16.22 19.74 11.62
C PHE A 25 -15.40 18.54 12.08
N HIS A 26 -15.33 18.34 13.39
CA HIS A 26 -14.75 17.16 14.01
C HIS A 26 -15.81 16.06 14.10
N LEU A 27 -15.63 14.96 13.35
CA LEU A 27 -16.48 13.78 13.47
C LEU A 27 -16.27 13.15 14.86
N GLU A 28 -17.37 12.78 15.54
CA GLU A 28 -17.30 12.13 16.87
C GLU A 28 -16.63 10.74 16.79
N ASP A 29 -16.79 10.05 15.66
CA ASP A 29 -16.00 8.90 15.24
C ASP A 29 -15.04 9.37 14.14
N GLU A 30 -13.72 9.28 14.35
CA GLU A 30 -12.76 9.53 13.28
C GLU A 30 -13.15 8.68 12.07
N PRO A 31 -13.31 9.26 10.86
CA PRO A 31 -13.62 8.47 9.68
C PRO A 31 -12.45 7.50 9.50
N VAL A 32 -12.75 6.21 9.65
CA VAL A 32 -11.77 5.15 9.89
C VAL A 32 -10.76 5.00 8.74
N GLU A 33 -11.03 5.59 7.57
CA GLU A 33 -10.20 5.46 6.37
C GLU A 33 -10.10 6.77 5.58
N ASN A 34 -8.88 7.23 5.32
CA ASN A 34 -8.60 8.24 4.30
C ASN A 34 -8.57 7.54 2.93
N THR A 35 -9.30 8.06 1.94
CA THR A 35 -9.37 7.49 0.58
C THR A 35 -8.00 7.34 -0.09
N GLY A 36 -6.97 8.07 0.37
CA GLY A 36 -5.61 7.98 -0.13
C GLY A 36 -4.83 6.74 0.31
N GLN A 37 -5.04 6.22 1.53
CA GLN A 37 -4.20 5.14 2.08
C GLN A 37 -4.37 3.81 1.30
N PRO A 38 -5.59 3.36 0.95
CA PRO A 38 -5.78 2.19 0.11
C PRO A 38 -5.12 2.32 -1.27
N LEU A 39 -5.11 3.52 -1.86
CA LEU A 39 -4.47 3.77 -3.16
C LEU A 39 -2.94 3.62 -3.07
N LEU A 40 -2.33 4.13 -2.00
CA LEU A 40 -0.89 4.01 -1.76
C LEU A 40 -0.48 2.54 -1.58
N ALA A 41 -1.21 1.80 -0.73
CA ALA A 41 -0.97 0.38 -0.50
C ALA A 41 -1.17 -0.45 -1.78
N GLY A 42 -2.24 -0.17 -2.52
CA GLY A 42 -2.56 -0.81 -3.79
C GLY A 42 -1.46 -0.60 -4.84
N ALA A 43 -0.97 0.62 -5.01
CA ALA A 43 0.10 0.95 -5.97
C ALA A 43 1.43 0.24 -5.66
N LEU A 44 1.76 0.06 -4.37
CA LEU A 44 2.94 -0.70 -3.94
C LEU A 44 2.79 -2.19 -4.25
N ARG A 45 1.63 -2.77 -3.93
CA ARG A 45 1.36 -4.20 -4.17
C ARG A 45 1.29 -4.52 -5.66
N GLU A 46 0.63 -3.66 -6.44
CA GLU A 46 0.47 -3.82 -7.90
C GLU A 46 1.84 -3.98 -8.59
N SER A 47 2.80 -3.12 -8.25
CA SER A 47 4.14 -3.17 -8.86
C SER A 47 4.87 -4.49 -8.59
N LEU A 48 4.69 -5.07 -7.39
CA LEU A 48 5.25 -6.37 -7.02
C LEU A 48 4.54 -7.54 -7.72
N GLU A 49 3.22 -7.42 -7.93
CA GLU A 49 2.44 -8.41 -8.66
C GLU A 49 2.88 -8.48 -10.13
N ILE A 50 2.99 -7.32 -10.78
CA ILE A 50 3.41 -7.18 -12.17
C ILE A 50 4.84 -7.70 -12.39
N SER A 51 5.75 -7.44 -11.44
CA SER A 51 7.13 -7.93 -11.54
C SER A 51 7.27 -9.43 -11.29
N GLY A 52 6.18 -10.14 -10.96
CA GLY A 52 6.19 -11.57 -10.62
C GLY A 52 6.86 -11.87 -9.27
N PHE A 53 6.97 -10.88 -8.38
CA PHE A 53 7.59 -11.06 -7.07
C PHE A 53 6.70 -11.89 -6.11
N ILE A 54 5.39 -11.68 -6.15
CA ILE A 54 4.44 -12.26 -5.19
C ILE A 54 4.33 -13.77 -5.41
N GLN A 55 4.66 -14.56 -4.37
CA GLN A 55 4.51 -16.01 -4.36
C GLN A 55 3.37 -16.46 -3.42
N PRO A 56 2.74 -17.63 -3.64
CA PRO A 56 1.57 -18.06 -2.86
C PRO A 56 1.79 -18.17 -1.34
N GLN A 57 3.04 -18.41 -0.92
CA GLN A 57 3.40 -18.52 0.48
C GLN A 57 3.71 -17.19 1.16
N MET A 58 3.76 -16.09 0.40
CA MET A 58 3.95 -14.74 0.93
C MET A 58 2.60 -14.13 1.32
N LEU A 59 2.63 -13.27 2.34
CA LEU A 59 1.48 -12.45 2.70
C LEU A 59 1.84 -10.98 2.52
N ILE A 60 1.15 -10.30 1.61
CA ILE A 60 1.16 -8.85 1.46
C ILE A 60 -0.27 -8.36 1.64
N ALA A 61 -0.50 -7.51 2.63
CA ALA A 61 -1.83 -7.06 3.00
C ALA A 61 -1.84 -5.59 3.43
N SER A 62 -3.02 -4.97 3.37
CA SER A 62 -3.28 -3.58 3.77
C SER A 62 -4.43 -3.54 4.77
N ASN A 63 -4.34 -2.64 5.76
CA ASN A 63 -5.31 -2.53 6.87
C ASN A 63 -5.61 -3.92 7.50
N PHE A 64 -4.56 -4.69 7.78
CA PHE A 64 -4.68 -6.10 8.13
C PHE A 64 -4.19 -6.39 9.54
N GLY A 65 -5.06 -6.95 10.39
CA GLY A 65 -4.81 -7.10 11.82
C GLY A 65 -3.65 -8.06 12.14
N LEU A 66 -2.59 -7.54 12.74
CA LEU A 66 -1.52 -8.30 13.39
C LEU A 66 -1.83 -8.50 14.87
N CYS A 67 -1.89 -9.75 15.30
CA CYS A 67 -2.40 -10.13 16.61
C CYS A 67 -1.30 -10.72 17.51
N ALA A 68 -1.36 -10.38 18.81
CA ALA A 68 -0.58 -11.04 19.85
C ALA A 68 -1.32 -11.02 21.18
N THR A 69 -0.95 -11.91 22.10
CA THR A 69 -1.45 -11.91 23.48
C THR A 69 -0.32 -11.47 24.42
N ILE A 70 -0.51 -10.37 25.12
CA ILE A 70 0.46 -9.78 26.04
C ILE A 70 -0.10 -9.87 27.46
N ASN A 71 0.57 -10.60 28.36
CA ASN A 71 0.13 -10.79 29.75
C ASN A 71 -1.33 -11.25 29.88
N GLY A 72 -1.79 -12.13 28.97
CA GLY A 72 -3.16 -12.64 28.95
C GLY A 72 -4.20 -11.71 28.30
N GLN A 73 -3.80 -10.54 27.82
CA GLN A 73 -4.66 -9.60 27.10
C GLN A 73 -4.40 -9.65 25.59
N PHE A 74 -5.47 -9.75 24.81
CA PHE A 74 -5.40 -9.71 23.35
C PHE A 74 -5.08 -8.28 22.88
N VAL A 75 -4.14 -8.18 21.93
CA VAL A 75 -3.78 -6.93 21.27
C VAL A 75 -3.74 -7.18 19.77
N ALA A 76 -4.37 -6.28 19.01
CA ALA A 76 -4.28 -6.25 17.56
C ALA A 76 -3.88 -4.86 17.08
N LYS A 77 -3.02 -4.80 16.05
CA LYS A 77 -2.65 -3.58 15.32
C LYS A 77 -2.71 -3.85 13.83
N ALA A 78 -3.37 -2.97 13.09
CA ALA A 78 -3.45 -3.04 11.64
C ALA A 78 -2.54 -1.95 11.05
N PRO A 79 -1.45 -2.34 10.37
CA PRO A 79 -0.69 -1.41 9.57
C PRO A 79 -1.35 -1.17 8.21
N ASP A 80 -1.01 -0.04 7.59
CA ASP A 80 -1.48 0.30 6.25
C ASP A 80 -0.90 -0.62 5.18
N TRP A 81 0.31 -1.14 5.43
CA TRP A 81 0.93 -2.16 4.58
C TRP A 81 1.81 -3.12 5.38
N VAL A 82 1.76 -4.41 5.08
CA VAL A 82 2.58 -5.43 5.72
C VAL A 82 3.08 -6.47 4.73
N TYR A 83 4.30 -6.94 4.92
CA TYR A 83 4.89 -8.08 4.22
C TYR A 83 5.38 -9.16 5.18
N VAL A 84 4.95 -10.40 4.93
CA VAL A 84 5.44 -11.61 5.59
C VAL A 84 6.00 -12.57 4.51
N PRO A 85 7.29 -12.96 4.58
CA PRO A 85 7.92 -13.81 3.56
C PRO A 85 7.31 -15.21 3.46
N LEU A 86 6.97 -15.82 4.60
CA LEU A 86 6.45 -17.17 4.66
C LEU A 86 5.31 -17.27 5.68
N VAL A 87 4.13 -17.67 5.19
CA VAL A 87 2.96 -18.00 6.02
C VAL A 87 2.57 -19.47 5.87
N ASN A 88 1.98 -20.02 6.92
CA ASN A 88 1.36 -21.34 6.88
C ASN A 88 0.19 -21.34 5.88
N GLN A 89 0.00 -22.43 5.16
CA GLN A 89 -1.15 -22.57 4.26
C GLN A 89 -2.45 -22.60 5.08
N VAL A 90 -3.48 -21.91 4.59
CA VAL A 90 -4.81 -21.88 5.21
C VAL A 90 -5.86 -22.28 4.19
N LEU A 91 -6.87 -23.04 4.63
CA LEU A 91 -8.05 -23.32 3.84
C LEU A 91 -9.03 -22.14 3.98
N GLY A 92 -8.95 -21.18 3.06
CA GLY A 92 -9.84 -20.00 3.00
C GLY A 92 -9.12 -18.66 3.23
N GLU A 93 -9.91 -17.58 3.30
CA GLU A 93 -9.39 -16.22 3.48
C GLU A 93 -8.98 -15.94 4.93
N ARG A 94 -7.84 -15.26 5.10
CA ARG A 94 -7.34 -14.82 6.41
C ARG A 94 -8.02 -13.51 6.81
N LYS A 95 -8.51 -13.42 8.05
CA LYS A 95 -9.09 -12.19 8.63
C LYS A 95 -8.10 -11.39 9.48
N SER A 96 -7.07 -12.06 9.97
CA SER A 96 -5.99 -11.52 10.78
C SER A 96 -4.77 -12.44 10.67
N TYR A 97 -3.65 -12.02 11.26
CA TYR A 97 -2.44 -12.82 11.32
C TYR A 97 -1.77 -12.76 12.69
N THR A 98 -1.44 -13.93 13.21
CA THR A 98 -0.76 -14.13 14.49
C THR A 98 0.66 -14.64 14.21
N PRO A 99 1.68 -13.77 14.28
CA PRO A 99 3.07 -14.17 14.08
C PRO A 99 3.51 -15.32 14.99
N ASN A 100 4.43 -16.16 14.53
CA ASN A 100 4.90 -17.41 15.16
C ASN A 100 3.88 -18.55 15.23
N LEU A 101 2.58 -18.27 15.18
CA LEU A 101 1.53 -19.30 15.09
C LEU A 101 1.17 -19.61 13.63
N GLU A 102 1.06 -18.58 12.81
CA GLU A 102 0.57 -18.67 11.44
C GLU A 102 1.66 -18.51 10.39
N GLY A 103 2.93 -18.42 10.81
CA GLY A 103 4.11 -18.27 9.96
C GLY A 103 5.16 -17.36 10.60
N ASP A 104 5.99 -16.77 9.75
CA ASP A 104 7.07 -15.87 10.14
C ASP A 104 6.57 -14.57 10.79
N ILE A 105 7.47 -13.88 11.47
CA ILE A 105 7.24 -12.48 11.87
C ILE A 105 7.20 -11.61 10.60
N PRO A 106 6.34 -10.59 10.53
CA PRO A 106 6.38 -9.63 9.44
C PRO A 106 7.79 -9.08 9.23
N ALA A 107 8.26 -9.07 8.00
CA ALA A 107 9.57 -8.54 7.65
C ALA A 107 9.53 -7.01 7.52
N VAL A 108 8.40 -6.48 7.02
CA VAL A 108 8.20 -5.05 6.81
C VAL A 108 6.79 -4.67 7.26
N VAL A 109 6.68 -3.56 7.98
CA VAL A 109 5.43 -2.88 8.30
C VAL A 109 5.54 -1.42 7.89
N MET A 110 4.50 -0.88 7.25
CA MET A 110 4.43 0.53 6.85
C MET A 110 3.16 1.21 7.35
N GLU A 111 3.28 2.49 7.63
CA GLU A 111 2.20 3.38 8.02
C GLU A 111 2.26 4.66 7.18
N PHE A 112 1.09 5.16 6.78
CA PHE A 112 0.94 6.34 5.95
C PHE A 112 0.27 7.45 6.76
N LEU A 113 0.97 8.58 6.94
CA LEU A 113 0.46 9.71 7.72
C LEU A 113 -0.88 10.20 7.15
N SER A 114 -1.83 10.47 8.06
CA SER A 114 -3.08 11.17 7.76
C SER A 114 -2.95 12.67 8.12
N ASP A 115 -3.84 13.52 7.58
CA ASP A 115 -3.81 14.98 7.79
C ASP A 115 -4.05 15.39 9.27
N THR A 116 -4.46 14.46 10.13
CA THR A 116 -4.66 14.69 11.56
C THR A 116 -3.36 14.55 12.35
N GLU A 117 -2.76 15.70 12.68
CA GLU A 117 -1.56 15.80 13.53
C GLU A 117 -1.72 15.06 14.88
N GLY A 118 -0.72 14.23 15.19
CA GLY A 118 -0.11 14.27 16.52
C GLY A 118 -0.41 13.13 17.51
N GLY A 119 -1.22 12.13 17.15
CA GLY A 119 -1.59 11.04 18.09
C GLY A 119 -1.26 9.61 17.65
N GLU A 120 -1.13 9.36 16.34
CA GLU A 120 -1.22 7.99 15.79
C GLU A 120 0.02 7.12 16.05
N TYR A 121 1.18 7.74 16.28
CA TYR A 121 2.46 7.04 16.53
C TYR A 121 2.82 7.03 18.00
N SER A 122 1.94 6.41 18.77
CA SER A 122 2.14 6.35 20.21
C SER A 122 3.28 5.40 20.59
N PHE A 123 4.30 5.90 21.30
CA PHE A 123 5.30 5.10 22.02
C PHE A 123 4.75 4.55 23.36
N LYS A 124 3.44 4.69 23.58
CA LYS A 124 2.75 4.27 24.80
C LYS A 124 3.00 2.79 25.07
N ARG A 125 3.62 2.54 26.22
CA ARG A 125 3.89 1.19 26.75
C ARG A 125 2.73 0.63 27.58
N THR A 126 1.80 1.50 27.99
CA THR A 126 0.62 1.12 28.76
C THR A 126 -0.50 0.64 27.85
N TYR A 127 -1.38 -0.22 28.35
CA TYR A 127 -2.43 -0.81 27.56
C TYR A 127 -3.47 0.22 27.05
N PRO A 128 -4.00 0.07 25.82
CA PRO A 128 -3.41 -0.73 24.73
C PRO A 128 -2.08 -0.10 24.27
N PRO A 129 -1.03 -0.90 24.03
CA PRO A 129 0.24 -0.35 23.57
C PRO A 129 0.07 0.35 22.23
N GLY A 130 0.89 1.37 21.98
CA GLY A 130 0.91 2.04 20.69
C GLY A 130 1.60 1.21 19.59
N LYS A 131 1.38 1.59 18.33
CA LYS A 131 1.89 0.88 17.14
C LYS A 131 3.41 0.69 17.20
N TRP A 132 4.16 1.75 17.51
CA TRP A 132 5.62 1.70 17.64
C TRP A 132 6.10 0.62 18.62
N PHE A 133 5.60 0.66 19.86
CA PHE A 133 5.99 -0.31 20.89
C PHE A 133 5.61 -1.74 20.49
N PHE A 134 4.42 -1.91 19.88
CA PHE A 134 3.96 -3.22 19.43
C PHE A 134 4.88 -3.81 18.36
N TYR A 135 5.25 -3.05 17.34
CA TYR A 135 6.14 -3.53 16.28
C TYR A 135 7.58 -3.72 16.77
N GLU A 136 8.10 -2.80 17.59
CA GLU A 136 9.50 -2.83 18.07
C GLU A 136 9.75 -3.90 19.14
N GLN A 137 8.92 -3.92 20.19
CA GLN A 137 9.21 -4.69 21.41
C GLN A 137 8.45 -6.02 21.47
N ILE A 138 7.27 -6.10 20.86
CA ILE A 138 6.42 -7.30 20.92
C ILE A 138 6.69 -8.17 19.70
N LEU A 139 6.44 -7.65 18.50
CA LEU A 139 6.64 -8.40 17.26
C LEU A 139 8.10 -8.43 16.82
N GLN A 140 8.90 -7.42 17.16
CA GLN A 140 10.28 -7.27 16.68
C GLN A 140 10.36 -7.34 15.14
N VAL A 141 9.50 -6.57 14.48
CA VAL A 141 9.49 -6.44 13.01
C VAL A 141 10.84 -5.83 12.57
N PRO A 142 11.58 -6.44 11.62
CA PRO A 142 12.89 -5.94 11.21
C PRO A 142 12.88 -4.53 10.62
N ILE A 143 11.86 -4.19 9.82
CA ILE A 143 11.77 -2.90 9.13
C ILE A 143 10.41 -2.25 9.41
N TYR A 144 10.45 -1.01 9.87
CA TYR A 144 9.28 -0.18 10.10
C TYR A 144 9.39 1.12 9.32
N VAL A 145 8.38 1.43 8.52
CA VAL A 145 8.37 2.58 7.62
C VAL A 145 7.22 3.52 7.97
N ILE A 146 7.51 4.81 8.02
CA ILE A 146 6.49 5.86 8.11
C ILE A 146 6.63 6.74 6.87
N PHE A 147 5.53 6.97 6.17
CA PHE A 147 5.52 7.77 4.95
C PHE A 147 4.49 8.88 5.04
N ASP A 148 4.94 10.12 4.76
CA ASP A 148 4.08 11.27 4.58
C ASP A 148 3.69 11.43 3.11
N PRO A 149 2.43 11.12 2.72
CA PRO A 149 1.99 11.24 1.34
C PRO A 149 1.87 12.69 0.85
N ASN A 150 1.85 13.68 1.74
CA ASN A 150 1.72 15.10 1.43
C ASN A 150 3.10 15.76 1.29
N GLY A 151 3.97 15.56 2.27
CA GLY A 151 5.33 16.13 2.30
C GLY A 151 6.37 15.28 1.57
N GLY A 152 6.10 14.00 1.31
CA GLY A 152 7.04 13.08 0.69
C GLY A 152 8.16 12.61 1.61
N LEU A 153 8.02 12.84 2.92
CA LEU A 153 8.97 12.36 3.93
C LEU A 153 8.83 10.84 4.08
N LEU A 154 9.96 10.15 4.03
CA LEU A 154 10.08 8.71 4.26
C LEU A 154 11.00 8.46 5.45
N GLU A 155 10.44 8.03 6.56
CA GLU A 155 11.23 7.56 7.70
C GLU A 155 11.36 6.04 7.62
N PHE A 156 12.61 5.58 7.55
CA PHE A 156 12.93 4.17 7.45
C PHE A 156 13.66 3.73 8.71
N TYR A 157 13.01 2.88 9.50
CA TYR A 157 13.57 2.35 10.74
C TYR A 157 13.94 0.89 10.58
N GLN A 158 15.14 0.55 11.03
CA GLN A 158 15.62 -0.82 11.09
C GLN A 158 15.80 -1.24 12.55
N LEU A 159 15.37 -2.46 12.88
CA LEU A 159 15.48 -3.00 14.22
C LEU A 159 16.91 -3.49 14.48
N GLU A 160 17.62 -2.80 15.36
CA GLU A 160 18.97 -3.16 15.81
C GLU A 160 19.00 -3.22 17.33
N ASN A 161 19.56 -4.30 17.89
CA ASN A 161 19.61 -4.52 19.34
C ASN A 161 18.24 -4.34 20.04
N ARG A 162 17.15 -4.75 19.37
CA ARG A 162 15.75 -4.60 19.81
C ARG A 162 15.26 -3.16 19.92
N ARG A 163 15.86 -2.22 19.20
CA ARG A 163 15.40 -0.84 19.08
C ARG A 163 15.40 -0.42 17.62
N TYR A 164 14.43 0.39 17.26
CA TYR A 164 14.41 0.97 15.94
C TYR A 164 15.43 2.10 15.85
N GLU A 165 16.25 2.03 14.81
CA GLU A 165 17.18 3.09 14.43
C GLU A 165 16.77 3.66 13.08
N LEU A 166 16.70 5.00 12.99
CA LEU A 166 16.45 5.70 11.74
C LEU A 166 17.66 5.48 10.81
N LYS A 167 17.43 4.90 9.64
CA LYS A 167 18.45 4.73 8.61
C LYS A 167 18.34 5.84 7.58
N GLN A 168 19.50 6.27 7.09
CA GLN A 168 19.58 7.26 6.01
C GLN A 168 19.47 6.55 4.66
N PRO A 169 18.87 7.21 3.64
CA PRO A 169 18.79 6.65 2.31
C PRO A 169 20.15 6.65 1.60
N ASP A 170 20.21 5.96 0.47
CA ASP A 170 21.30 6.06 -0.48
C ASP A 170 21.35 7.42 -1.20
N GLU A 171 22.30 7.58 -2.11
CA GLU A 171 22.49 8.80 -2.92
C GLU A 171 21.26 9.18 -3.77
N ASN A 172 20.36 8.22 -4.04
CA ASN A 172 19.14 8.41 -4.81
C ASN A 172 17.90 8.63 -3.93
N GLY A 173 18.07 8.72 -2.60
CA GLY A 173 16.95 8.88 -1.67
C GLY A 173 16.18 7.58 -1.41
N ARG A 174 16.81 6.41 -1.54
CA ARG A 174 16.18 5.08 -1.46
C ARG A 174 16.78 4.21 -0.36
N HIS A 175 15.99 3.28 0.16
CA HIS A 175 16.40 2.32 1.18
C HIS A 175 16.32 0.89 0.64
N TRP A 176 17.41 0.14 0.77
CA TRP A 176 17.42 -1.27 0.40
C TRP A 176 16.69 -2.12 1.45
N ILE A 177 15.86 -3.06 0.98
CA ILE A 177 15.16 -4.03 1.84
C ILE A 177 15.60 -5.44 1.44
N ASP A 178 16.53 -6.03 2.20
CA ASP A 178 17.08 -7.36 1.89
C ASP A 178 16.02 -8.46 1.76
N SER A 179 14.98 -8.43 2.60
CA SER A 179 13.91 -9.44 2.58
C SER A 179 13.05 -9.39 1.31
N ILE A 180 13.05 -8.27 0.60
CA ILE A 180 12.31 -8.06 -0.64
C ILE A 180 13.27 -8.07 -1.85
N GLY A 181 14.54 -7.73 -1.66
CA GLY A 181 15.52 -7.60 -2.75
C GLY A 181 15.24 -6.38 -3.64
N LEU A 182 14.66 -5.32 -3.07
CA LEU A 182 14.29 -4.09 -3.77
C LEU A 182 14.63 -2.86 -2.92
N PHE A 183 14.86 -1.75 -3.61
CA PHE A 183 14.89 -0.43 -3.00
C PHE A 183 13.48 0.13 -2.85
N LEU A 184 13.18 0.69 -1.69
CA LEU A 184 11.99 1.51 -1.44
C LEU A 184 12.38 2.99 -1.46
N GLY A 185 11.61 3.83 -2.12
CA GLY A 185 11.84 5.27 -2.16
C GLY A 185 10.59 6.05 -2.53
N THR A 186 10.72 7.37 -2.49
CA THR A 186 9.63 8.29 -2.82
C THR A 186 9.71 8.76 -4.27
N TRP A 187 8.56 8.95 -4.89
CA TRP A 187 8.42 9.43 -6.26
C TRP A 187 7.22 10.37 -6.37
N GLN A 188 7.36 11.47 -7.11
CA GLN A 188 6.28 12.44 -7.29
C GLN A 188 5.61 12.28 -8.66
N GLY A 189 4.28 12.16 -8.67
CA GLY A 189 3.51 12.18 -9.90
C GLY A 189 2.05 11.78 -9.71
N THR A 190 1.43 11.30 -10.77
CA THR A 190 -0.03 11.12 -10.83
C THR A 190 -0.42 9.68 -11.16
N LYS A 191 -1.31 9.11 -10.34
CA LYS A 191 -1.97 7.82 -10.56
C LYS A 191 -3.37 7.85 -9.98
N GLU A 192 -4.33 7.24 -10.67
CA GLU A 192 -5.72 7.11 -10.19
C GLU A 192 -6.33 8.45 -9.74
N ALA A 193 -6.11 9.51 -10.54
CA ALA A 193 -6.54 10.89 -10.27
C ALA A 193 -5.92 11.55 -9.01
N ARG A 194 -5.03 10.88 -8.29
CA ARG A 194 -4.24 11.45 -7.20
C ARG A 194 -2.89 11.93 -7.74
N THR A 195 -2.55 13.19 -7.45
CA THR A 195 -1.24 13.78 -7.73
C THR A 195 -0.54 14.07 -6.40
N GLY A 196 0.71 13.62 -6.25
CA GLY A 196 1.47 13.81 -5.02
C GLY A 196 2.65 12.86 -4.92
N TYR A 197 3.13 12.64 -3.70
CA TYR A 197 4.17 11.66 -3.45
C TYR A 197 3.59 10.25 -3.36
N TRP A 198 4.37 9.29 -3.84
CA TRP A 198 4.08 7.86 -3.85
C TRP A 198 5.32 7.12 -3.36
N LEU A 199 5.11 5.98 -2.69
CA LEU A 199 6.16 5.00 -2.51
C LEU A 199 6.26 4.11 -3.75
N ARG A 200 7.49 3.80 -4.16
CA ARG A 200 7.79 2.99 -5.34
C ARG A 200 8.94 2.02 -5.04
N TRP A 201 9.02 0.99 -5.88
CA TRP A 201 10.07 -0.03 -5.82
C TRP A 201 11.06 0.13 -6.97
N TRP A 202 12.35 -0.04 -6.69
CA TRP A 202 13.39 -0.20 -7.70
C TRP A 202 14.13 -1.52 -7.50
N ASP A 203 14.51 -2.16 -8.60
CA ASP A 203 15.36 -3.36 -8.57
C ASP A 203 16.81 -3.05 -8.17
N GLU A 204 17.62 -4.08 -7.98
CA GLU A 204 19.05 -3.96 -7.64
C GLU A 204 19.85 -3.16 -8.68
N ALA A 205 19.43 -3.19 -9.95
CA ALA A 205 20.04 -2.42 -11.04
C ALA A 205 19.56 -0.96 -11.08
N GLY A 206 18.66 -0.57 -10.18
CA GLY A 206 18.10 0.78 -10.08
C GLY A 206 16.98 1.08 -11.08
N ASN A 207 16.39 0.05 -11.71
CA ASN A 207 15.22 0.21 -12.57
C ASN A 207 13.94 0.27 -11.73
N LEU A 208 13.06 1.21 -12.08
CA LEU A 208 11.76 1.36 -11.43
C LEU A 208 10.84 0.20 -11.82
N LEU A 209 10.25 -0.48 -10.84
CA LEU A 209 9.16 -1.41 -11.08
C LEU A 209 7.93 -0.60 -11.47
N LEU A 210 7.45 -0.83 -12.70
CA LEU A 210 6.38 -0.05 -13.33
C LEU A 210 4.99 -0.43 -12.81
N TRP A 211 4.08 0.53 -12.81
CA TRP A 211 2.64 0.27 -12.73
C TRP A 211 2.11 -0.30 -14.05
N ALA A 212 0.93 -0.94 -14.01
CA ALA A 212 0.32 -1.53 -15.21
C ALA A 212 0.16 -0.49 -16.33
N VAL A 213 -0.31 0.71 -15.99
CA VAL A 213 -0.50 1.80 -16.95
C VAL A 213 0.79 2.26 -17.61
N GLU A 214 1.91 2.24 -16.89
CA GLU A 214 3.22 2.62 -17.40
C GLU A 214 3.79 1.51 -18.31
N GLN A 215 3.62 0.24 -17.91
CA GLN A 215 4.04 -0.90 -18.72
C GLN A 215 3.27 -0.98 -20.05
N ILE A 216 1.94 -0.82 -20.01
CA ILE A 216 1.09 -0.84 -21.21
C ILE A 216 1.51 0.27 -22.18
N GLU A 217 1.75 1.48 -21.68
CA GLU A 217 2.19 2.59 -22.52
C GLU A 217 3.59 2.33 -23.11
N GLN A 218 4.51 1.75 -22.33
CA GLN A 218 5.82 1.35 -22.84
C GLN A 218 5.73 0.28 -23.93
N GLU A 219 4.89 -0.74 -23.75
CA GLU A 219 4.65 -1.79 -24.75
C GLU A 219 4.01 -1.22 -26.02
N ARG A 220 3.05 -0.31 -25.88
CA ARG A 220 2.42 0.38 -27.01
C ARG A 220 3.44 1.18 -27.82
N GLN A 221 4.33 1.93 -27.14
CA GLN A 221 5.38 2.69 -27.80
C GLN A 221 6.37 1.79 -28.54
N ARG A 222 6.77 0.66 -27.93
CA ARG A 222 7.64 -0.33 -28.59
C ARG A 222 6.97 -0.92 -29.83
N ALA A 223 5.70 -1.35 -29.73
CA ALA A 223 4.96 -1.91 -30.86
C ALA A 223 4.83 -0.91 -32.03
N GLU A 224 4.57 0.37 -31.72
CA GLU A 224 4.50 1.42 -32.73
C GLU A 224 5.88 1.68 -33.38
N GLN A 225 6.95 1.70 -32.59
CA GLN A 225 8.31 1.87 -33.11
C GLN A 225 8.73 0.70 -34.02
N GLU A 226 8.46 -0.53 -33.62
CA GLU A 226 8.72 -1.73 -34.43
C GLU A 226 7.91 -1.71 -35.72
N ARG A 227 6.64 -1.31 -35.66
CA ARG A 227 5.80 -1.14 -36.84
C ARG A 227 6.39 -0.12 -37.81
N GLN A 228 6.80 1.05 -37.33
CA GLN A 228 7.41 2.07 -38.16
C GLN A 228 8.74 1.62 -38.78
N GLN A 229 9.57 0.89 -38.03
CA GLN A 229 10.81 0.32 -38.55
C GLN A 229 10.54 -0.72 -39.64
N LYS A 230 9.56 -1.60 -39.41
CA LYS A 230 9.13 -2.60 -40.39
C LYS A 230 8.58 -1.96 -41.66
N GLU A 231 7.72 -0.94 -41.55
CA GLU A 231 7.18 -0.20 -42.70
C GLU A 231 8.30 0.48 -43.51
N ARG A 232 9.29 1.10 -42.85
CA ARG A 232 10.46 1.68 -43.51
C ARG A 232 11.31 0.63 -44.23
N LEU A 233 11.52 -0.53 -43.61
CA LEU A 233 12.29 -1.62 -44.21
C LEU A 233 11.56 -2.19 -45.43
N ILE A 234 10.25 -2.40 -45.35
CA ILE A 234 9.41 -2.84 -46.48
C ILE A 234 9.51 -1.85 -47.64
N ALA A 235 9.35 -0.55 -47.36
CA ALA A 235 9.46 0.50 -48.38
C ALA A 235 10.87 0.54 -49.01
N TYR A 236 11.92 0.34 -48.21
CA TYR A 236 13.29 0.25 -48.71
C TYR A 236 13.49 -0.97 -49.62
N LEU A 237 13.06 -2.16 -49.21
CA LEU A 237 13.15 -3.39 -50.02
C LEU A 237 12.42 -3.24 -51.36
N GLN A 238 11.20 -2.68 -51.33
CA GLN A 238 10.44 -2.37 -52.54
C GLN A 238 11.19 -1.38 -53.45
N SER A 239 11.85 -0.36 -52.89
CA SER A 239 12.67 0.58 -53.67
C SER A 239 13.89 -0.08 -54.34
N GLN A 240 14.38 -1.19 -53.78
CA GLN A 240 15.46 -1.99 -54.33
C GLN A 240 14.96 -3.10 -55.28
N GLY A 241 13.65 -3.19 -55.53
CA GLY A 241 13.04 -4.21 -56.39
C GLY A 241 12.94 -5.60 -55.77
N ILE A 242 13.12 -5.71 -54.45
CA ILE A 242 12.99 -6.97 -53.69
C ILE A 242 11.55 -7.07 -53.21
N ASP A 243 10.88 -8.21 -53.43
CA ASP A 243 9.55 -8.46 -52.88
C ASP A 243 9.65 -8.84 -51.39
N PRO A 244 9.20 -7.99 -50.46
CA PRO A 244 9.30 -8.25 -49.03
C PRO A 244 8.42 -9.42 -48.55
N ASN A 245 7.46 -9.88 -49.36
CA ASN A 245 6.63 -11.04 -49.05
C ASN A 245 7.21 -12.36 -49.57
N ASN A 246 8.31 -12.29 -50.34
CA ASN A 246 8.97 -13.44 -50.95
C ASN A 246 10.50 -13.30 -50.81
N LEU A 247 10.94 -13.05 -49.58
CA LEU A 247 12.36 -13.05 -49.20
C LEU A 247 12.90 -14.50 -49.27
N PRO A 248 14.11 -14.72 -49.83
CA PRO A 248 14.73 -16.04 -49.93
C PRO A 248 15.14 -16.64 -48.57
#